data_AF-A0A920TD82-F1
#
_entry.id   AF-A0A920TD82-F1
#
_cell.length_a   1.000
_cell.length_b   1.000
_cell.length_c   1.000
_cell.angle_alpha   90.00
_cell.angle_beta   90.00
_cell.angle_gamma   90.00
#
_symmetry.space_group_name_H-M   'P 1'
#
loop_
_entity.id
_entity.type
_entity.pdbx_description
1 polymer ?
#
loop_
_entity_poly.entity_id
_entity_poly.type
_entity_poly.pdbx_seq_one_letter_code
_entity_poly.pdbx_strand_id
1 'polypeptide(L)'
;MGVRYGENDARGLIVGSVAVFNDVVVLNTGNGYVNVIDVKSGKRKFFIKVQGLSGSPTIVNNKVVVGDNRGYIYVIDTDNRTYPFERAIRWILLQLWLGER
;
A
#
# COMPACT_ATOMS: atom_id res chain seq x y z
N MET A 1 15.94 -27.48 6.97
CA MET A 1 14.61 -27.34 7.62
C MET A 1 14.32 -25.85 7.71
N GLY A 2 13.30 -25.34 7.01
CA GLY A 2 13.02 -23.89 6.97
C GLY A 2 12.03 -23.50 8.07
N VAL A 3 12.30 -22.40 8.78
CA VAL A 3 11.38 -21.84 9.79
C VAL A 3 10.40 -20.90 9.07
N ARG A 4 9.10 -21.07 9.33
CA ARG A 4 8.04 -20.15 8.89
C ARG A 4 7.81 -19.12 10.00
N TYR A 5 8.02 -17.83 9.70
CA TYR A 5 7.88 -16.73 10.66
C TYR A 5 6.46 -16.14 10.74
N GLY A 6 5.57 -16.48 9.80
CA GLY A 6 4.16 -16.07 9.81
C GLY A 6 3.45 -16.33 8.48
N GLU A 7 2.13 -16.21 8.50
CA GLU A 7 1.27 -16.25 7.31
C GLU A 7 0.18 -15.18 7.39
N ASN A 8 -0.18 -14.61 6.24
CA ASN A 8 -1.26 -13.63 6.14
C ASN A 8 -2.07 -13.86 4.87
N ASP A 9 -3.39 -13.87 4.98
CA ASP A 9 -4.28 -13.93 3.83
C ASP A 9 -4.08 -12.67 2.97
N ALA A 10 -3.59 -12.83 1.74
CA ALA A 10 -3.34 -11.77 0.75
C ALA A 10 -4.63 -11.15 0.16
N ARG A 11 -5.82 -11.69 0.48
CA ARG A 11 -7.14 -11.30 -0.07
C ARG A 11 -7.34 -11.62 -1.55
N GLY A 12 -6.62 -12.61 -2.06
CA GLY A 12 -6.74 -13.08 -3.43
C GLY A 12 -5.48 -13.76 -3.94
N LEU A 13 -5.54 -14.27 -5.17
CA LEU A 13 -4.39 -14.82 -5.86
C LEU A 13 -3.34 -13.74 -6.08
N ILE A 14 -2.09 -14.04 -5.74
CA ILE A 14 -0.95 -13.17 -6.02
C ILE A 14 -0.66 -13.29 -7.51
N VAL A 15 -0.74 -12.17 -8.23
CA VAL A 15 -0.60 -12.14 -9.70
C VAL A 15 0.64 -11.41 -10.18
N GLY A 16 1.23 -10.57 -9.34
CA GLY A 16 2.50 -9.90 -9.63
C GLY A 16 3.63 -10.37 -8.72
N SER A 17 4.84 -9.90 -9.03
CA SER A 17 6.02 -10.16 -8.21
C SER A 17 5.91 -9.49 -6.84
N VAL A 18 6.67 -10.00 -5.87
CA VAL A 18 6.81 -9.34 -4.58
C VAL A 18 7.93 -8.30 -4.67
N ALA A 19 7.69 -7.10 -4.17
CA ALA A 19 8.70 -6.06 -4.02
C ALA A 19 9.10 -5.93 -2.55
N VAL A 20 10.41 -5.80 -2.30
CA VAL A 20 10.95 -5.69 -0.94
C VAL A 20 11.90 -4.51 -0.88
N PHE A 21 11.72 -3.65 0.12
CA PHE A 21 12.64 -2.56 0.41
C PHE A 21 12.62 -2.27 1.91
N ASN A 22 13.80 -2.27 2.54
CA ASN A 22 13.95 -2.23 4.00
C ASN A 22 13.10 -3.31 4.68
N ASP A 23 12.29 -2.93 5.67
CA ASP A 23 11.40 -3.81 6.42
C ASP A 23 10.01 -3.95 5.78
N VAL A 24 9.83 -3.53 4.53
CA VAL A 24 8.53 -3.52 3.85
C VAL A 24 8.52 -4.49 2.67
N VAL A 25 7.55 -5.39 2.70
CA VAL A 25 7.17 -6.28 1.60
C VAL A 25 5.88 -5.77 0.99
N VAL A 26 5.83 -5.70 -0.34
CA VAL A 26 4.63 -5.33 -1.09
C VAL A 26 4.31 -6.37 -2.13
N LEU A 27 3.04 -6.75 -2.20
CA LEU A 27 2.53 -7.67 -3.21
C LEU A 27 1.15 -7.23 -3.67
N ASN A 28 0.79 -7.57 -4.90
CA ASN A 28 -0.53 -7.31 -5.45
C ASN A 28 -1.29 -8.59 -5.76
N THR A 29 -2.62 -8.51 -5.70
CA THR A 29 -3.52 -9.62 -6.00
C THR A 29 -4.42 -9.32 -7.18
N GLY A 30 -4.88 -10.38 -7.86
CA GLY A 30 -5.82 -10.29 -8.99
C GLY A 30 -7.19 -9.72 -8.60
N ASN A 31 -7.52 -9.73 -7.30
CA ASN A 31 -8.71 -9.08 -6.75
C ASN A 31 -8.54 -7.55 -6.59
N GLY A 32 -7.39 -7.02 -7.03
CA GLY A 32 -7.09 -5.60 -6.98
C GLY A 32 -6.63 -5.12 -5.60
N TYR A 33 -5.95 -5.96 -4.81
CA TYR A 33 -5.38 -5.50 -3.54
C TYR A 33 -3.87 -5.31 -3.65
N VAL A 34 -3.38 -4.13 -3.26
CA VAL A 34 -1.97 -3.91 -2.93
C VAL A 34 -1.82 -4.11 -1.43
N ASN A 35 -1.00 -5.08 -1.03
CA ASN A 35 -0.75 -5.43 0.36
C ASN A 35 0.62 -4.94 0.78
N VAL A 36 0.69 -4.22 1.90
CA VAL A 36 1.94 -3.76 2.50
C VAL A 36 2.14 -4.49 3.80
N ILE A 37 3.26 -5.18 3.93
CA ILE A 37 3.56 -6.15 4.98
C ILE A 37 4.88 -5.75 5.65
N ASP A 38 4.92 -5.82 6.97
CA ASP A 38 6.13 -5.67 7.75
C ASP A 38 6.92 -6.99 7.73
N VAL A 39 8.17 -6.95 7.25
CA VAL A 39 9.04 -8.13 7.09
C VAL A 39 9.35 -8.78 8.44
N LYS A 40 9.58 -7.97 9.47
CA LYS A 40 10.04 -8.42 10.79
C LYS A 40 8.99 -9.27 11.51
N SER A 41 7.76 -8.80 11.49
CA SER A 41 6.62 -9.45 12.14
C SER A 41 5.83 -10.38 11.20
N GLY A 42 6.07 -10.26 9.89
CA GLY A 42 5.25 -10.87 8.85
C GLY A 42 3.85 -10.29 8.74
N LYS A 43 3.44 -9.34 9.59
CA LYS A 43 2.07 -8.83 9.67
C LYS A 43 1.79 -7.78 8.60
N ARG A 44 0.57 -7.80 8.05
CA ARG A 44 0.08 -6.75 7.14
C ARG A 44 0.03 -5.40 7.87
N LYS A 45 0.75 -4.39 7.39
CA LYS A 45 0.64 -2.98 7.83
C LYS A 45 -0.72 -2.41 7.40
N PHE A 46 -1.01 -2.49 6.10
CA PHE A 46 -2.29 -2.07 5.51
C PHE A 46 -2.47 -2.68 4.11
N PHE A 47 -3.61 -2.41 3.49
CA PHE A 47 -3.90 -2.79 2.11
C PHE A 47 -4.75 -1.72 1.43
N ILE A 48 -4.61 -1.59 0.11
CA ILE A 48 -5.37 -0.65 -0.70
C ILE A 48 -6.04 -1.40 -1.83
N LYS A 49 -7.31 -1.05 -2.11
CA LYS A 49 -8.03 -1.60 -3.26
C LYS A 49 -7.82 -0.71 -4.48
N VAL A 50 -7.22 -1.28 -5.52
CA VAL A 50 -6.97 -0.66 -6.83
C VAL A 50 -7.47 -1.63 -7.89
N GLN A 51 -8.37 -1.20 -8.76
CA GLN A 51 -8.92 -2.09 -9.79
C GLN A 51 -7.93 -2.30 -10.94
N GLY A 52 -7.99 -3.46 -11.58
CA GLY A 52 -7.26 -3.72 -12.82
C GLY A 52 -5.75 -3.91 -12.68
N LEU A 53 -5.24 -4.10 -11.46
CA LEU A 53 -3.81 -4.34 -11.24
C LEU A 53 -3.31 -5.51 -12.10
N SER A 54 -2.25 -5.25 -12.87
CA SER A 54 -1.63 -6.26 -13.73
C SER A 54 -0.10 -6.20 -13.71
N GLY A 55 0.49 -5.05 -13.34
CA GLY A 55 1.93 -4.91 -13.22
C GLY A 55 2.49 -5.45 -11.91
N SER A 56 3.80 -5.70 -11.86
CA SER A 56 4.49 -5.98 -10.60
C SER A 56 4.72 -4.67 -9.82
N PRO A 57 4.47 -4.66 -8.49
CA PRO A 57 4.82 -3.52 -7.66
C PRO A 57 6.33 -3.27 -7.69
N THR A 58 6.74 -2.01 -7.56
CA THR A 58 8.13 -1.59 -7.36
C THR A 58 8.18 -0.60 -6.20
N ILE A 59 9.18 -0.68 -5.34
CA ILE A 59 9.36 0.27 -4.23
C ILE A 59 10.56 1.15 -4.53
N VAL A 60 10.37 2.47 -4.48
CA VAL A 60 11.43 3.47 -4.62
C VAL A 60 11.16 4.62 -3.66
N ASN A 61 12.16 5.03 -2.87
CA ASN A 61 12.06 6.16 -1.93
C ASN A 61 10.79 6.12 -1.05
N ASN A 62 10.51 4.99 -0.40
CA ASN A 62 9.30 4.75 0.41
C ASN A 62 7.97 4.89 -0.36
N LYS A 63 7.99 4.76 -1.68
CA LYS A 63 6.79 4.77 -2.52
C LYS A 63 6.69 3.48 -3.31
N VAL A 64 5.53 2.85 -3.23
CA VAL A 64 5.11 1.75 -4.09
C VAL A 64 4.56 2.33 -5.38
N VAL A 65 5.09 1.88 -6.50
CA VAL A 65 4.57 2.15 -7.83
C VAL A 65 3.97 0.86 -8.38
N VAL A 66 2.74 0.92 -8.87
CA VAL A 66 2.07 -0.22 -9.51
C VAL A 66 1.22 0.24 -10.69
N GLY A 67 1.27 -0.52 -11.78
CA GLY A 67 0.48 -0.27 -12.99
C GLY A 67 -0.77 -1.15 -13.08
N ASP A 68 -1.83 -0.63 -13.69
CA ASP A 68 -3.00 -1.39 -14.10
C ASP A 68 -2.97 -1.77 -15.59
N ASN A 69 -3.92 -2.61 -16.01
CA ASN A 69 -4.07 -3.04 -17.40
C ASN A 69 -4.71 -1.98 -18.33
N ARG A 70 -5.10 -0.82 -17.79
CA ARG A 70 -5.68 0.31 -18.53
C ARG A 70 -4.66 1.43 -18.78
N GLY A 71 -3.42 1.26 -18.31
CA GLY A 71 -2.33 2.21 -18.49
C GLY A 71 -2.21 3.26 -17.37
N TYR A 72 -2.93 3.10 -16.25
CA TYR A 72 -2.77 3.97 -15.09
C TYR A 72 -1.63 3.50 -14.19
N ILE A 73 -0.92 4.47 -13.60
CA ILE A 73 0.14 4.24 -12.62
C ILE A 73 -0.33 4.79 -11.28
N TYR A 74 -0.25 3.95 -10.25
CA TYR A 74 -0.59 4.30 -8.88
C TYR A 74 0.69 4.41 -8.06
N VAL A 75 0.80 5.50 -7.31
CA VAL A 75 1.92 5.76 -6.40
C VAL A 75 1.37 5.83 -4.98
N ILE A 76 1.84 4.93 -4.13
CA ILE A 76 1.34 4.71 -2.77
C ILE A 76 2.51 4.83 -1.79
N ASP A 77 2.37 5.61 -0.73
CA ASP A 77 3.40 5.68 0.31
C ASP A 77 3.45 4.37 1.13
N THR A 78 4.64 3.80 1.36
CA THR A 78 4.81 2.56 2.14
C THR A 78 4.50 2.72 3.62
N ASP A 79 4.48 3.97 4.09
CA ASP A 79 4.15 4.34 5.45
C ASP A 79 2.78 4.99 5.55
N ASN A 80 1.95 4.89 4.51
CA ASN A 80 0.64 5.54 4.45
C ASN A 80 -0.27 5.09 5.61
N ARG A 81 -0.09 5.75 6.75
CA ARG A 81 -0.99 5.86 7.86
C ARG A 81 -2.04 6.87 7.44
N THR A 82 -2.87 6.54 6.45
CA THR A 82 -4.10 7.30 6.26
C THR A 82 -4.97 7.03 7.48
N TYR A 83 -4.78 7.84 8.54
CA TYR A 83 -5.71 7.84 9.64
C TYR A 83 -7.07 8.20 9.02
N PRO A 84 -8.14 7.41 9.27
CA PRO A 84 -9.44 7.65 8.63
C PRO A 84 -9.96 9.08 8.84
N PHE A 85 -9.48 9.75 9.90
CA PHE A 85 -9.80 11.13 10.24
C PHE A 85 -8.83 12.19 9.69
N GLU A 86 -7.69 11.83 9.09
CA GLU A 86 -6.71 12.81 8.61
C GLU A 86 -7.31 13.73 7.54
N ARG A 87 -8.13 13.18 6.64
CA ARG A 87 -8.83 14.01 5.64
C ARG A 87 -9.80 14.98 6.30
N ALA A 88 -10.50 14.57 7.35
CA ALA A 88 -11.42 15.43 8.09
C ALA A 88 -10.67 16.52 8.88
N ILE A 89 -9.59 16.15 9.55
CA ILE A 89 -8.75 17.08 10.33
C ILE A 89 -8.07 18.09 9.40
N ARG A 90 -7.47 17.65 8.28
CA ARG A 90 -6.90 18.56 7.28
C ARG A 90 -7.94 19.54 6.74
N TRP A 91 -9.17 19.09 6.53
CA TRP A 91 -10.25 19.96 6.05
C TRP A 91 -10.63 21.03 7.08
N ILE A 92 -10.74 20.65 8.35
CA ILE A 92 -10.99 21.57 9.46
C ILE A 92 -9.84 22.58 9.60
N LEU A 93 -8.59 22.11 9.54
CA LEU A 93 -7.41 22.96 9.67
C LEU A 93 -7.28 23.95 8.49
N LEU A 94 -7.63 23.54 7.27
CA LEU A 94 -7.65 24.43 6.11
C LEU A 94 -8.70 25.53 6.24
N GLN A 95 -9.87 25.21 6.81
CA GLN A 95 -10.91 26.21 7.03
C GLN A 95 -10.53 27.24 8.09
N LEU A 96 -9.83 26.82 9.15
CA LEU A 96 -9.32 27.73 10.18
C LEU A 96 -8.27 28.70 9.62
N TRP A 97 -7.35 28.22 8.77
CA TRP A 97 -6.32 29.06 8.16
C TRP A 97 -6.84 30.05 7.11
N LEU A 98 -8.00 29.78 6.49
CA LEU A 98 -8.63 30.68 5.52
C LEU A 98 -9.47 31.79 6.18
N GLY A 99 -9.77 31.67 7.48
CA GLY A 99 -10.55 32.65 8.23
C GLY A 99 -9.74 33.75 8.94
N GLU A 100 -8.41 33.66 8.92
CA GLU A 100 -7.50 34.64 9.55
C GLU A 100 -6.91 35.67 8.56
N ARG A 101 -7.59 35.94 7.44
CA ARG A 101 -7.24 37.02 6.51
C ARG A 101 -8.35 38.04 6.36
#